data_AF-A0A401J906-F1
#
_entry.id   AF-A0A401J906-F1
#
_cell.length_a   1.000
_cell.length_b   1.000
_cell.length_c   1.000
_cell.angle_alpha   90.00
_cell.angle_beta   90.00
_cell.angle_gamma   90.00
#
_symmetry.space_group_name_H-M   'P 1'
#
loop_
_entity.id
_entity.type
_entity.pdbx_description
1 polymer ?
#
loop_
_entity_poly.entity_id
_entity_poly.type
_entity_poly.pdbx_seq_one_letter_code
_entity_poly.pdbx_strand_id
1 'polypeptide(L)'
;MRATTPGEAFLAAIAPILECVGPLPHARLDTDGESTAPKKQKTRMLKCECATCGYTVRTARKWLEQAGAPLCPIEDHGQMEHEPLDDDDAEPEE
;
A
#
# COMPACT_ATOMS: atom_id res chain seq x y z
N MET A 1 3.20 -8.64 10.47
CA MET A 1 4.23 -8.02 11.34
C MET A 1 3.81 -8.29 12.78
N ARG A 2 4.70 -8.84 13.63
CA ARG A 2 4.37 -9.21 15.02
C ARG A 2 4.62 -8.00 15.91
N ALA A 3 3.60 -7.47 16.57
CA ALA A 3 3.76 -6.37 17.53
C ALA A 3 4.57 -6.89 18.74
N THR A 4 5.73 -6.27 19.00
CA THR A 4 6.54 -6.56 20.18
C THR A 4 6.38 -5.43 21.18
N THR A 5 5.89 -5.75 22.38
CA THR A 5 5.76 -4.79 23.48
C THR A 5 7.14 -4.51 24.09
N PRO A 6 7.55 -3.24 24.26
CA PRO A 6 8.83 -2.91 24.88
C PRO A 6 8.84 -3.30 26.36
N GLY A 7 9.96 -3.86 26.83
CA GLY A 7 10.19 -4.17 28.24
C GLY A 7 10.70 -2.97 29.05
N GLU A 8 10.69 -3.08 30.38
CA GLU A 8 11.07 -2.00 31.31
C GLU A 8 12.48 -1.46 31.10
N ALA A 9 13.45 -2.34 30.82
CA ALA A 9 14.84 -1.93 30.57
C ALA A 9 14.96 -1.01 29.35
N PHE A 10 14.17 -1.24 28.30
CA PHE A 10 14.14 -0.39 27.12
C PHE A 10 13.52 0.97 27.43
N LEU A 11 12.43 0.99 28.20
CA LEU A 11 11.76 2.24 28.61
C LEU A 11 12.67 3.12 29.46
N ALA A 12 13.42 2.52 30.39
CA ALA A 12 14.40 3.25 31.21
C ALA A 12 15.54 3.83 30.36
N ALA A 13 16.00 3.09 29.35
CA ALA A 13 17.09 3.54 28.47
C ALA A 13 16.68 4.69 27.53
N ILE A 14 15.43 4.71 27.06
CA ILE A 14 14.97 5.70 26.07
C ILE A 14 14.49 7.02 26.72
N ALA A 15 14.05 7.00 27.98
CA ALA A 15 13.54 8.17 28.69
C ALA A 15 14.45 9.42 28.63
N PRO A 16 15.76 9.36 28.95
CA PRO A 16 16.62 10.54 28.88
C PRO A 16 16.83 11.06 27.45
N ILE A 17 16.74 10.18 26.44
CA ILE A 17 16.84 10.55 25.03
C ILE A 17 15.60 11.34 24.61
N LEU A 18 14.41 10.88 25.01
CA LEU A 18 13.15 11.57 24.71
C LEU A 18 13.09 12.96 25.37
N GLU A 19 13.58 13.09 26.60
CA GLU A 19 13.68 14.38 27.28
C GLU A 19 14.61 15.36 26.55
N CYS A 20 15.74 14.86 26.03
CA CYS A 20 16.69 15.67 25.25
C CYS A 20 16.12 16.10 23.88
N VAL A 21 15.37 15.23 23.20
CA VAL A 21 14.82 15.49 21.86
C VAL A 21 13.62 16.45 21.92
N GLY A 22 12.86 16.41 23.02
CA GLY A 22 11.70 17.25 23.22
C GLY A 22 10.50 16.84 22.35
N PRO A 23 9.42 17.65 22.34
CA PRO A 23 8.21 17.35 21.60
C PRO A 23 8.46 17.23 20.09
N LEU A 24 7.77 16.28 19.47
CA LEU A 24 7.85 16.03 18.03
C LEU A 24 7.38 17.29 17.24
N PRO A 25 8.23 17.94 16.43
CA PRO A 25 7.96 19.28 15.89
C PRO A 25 6.99 19.32 14.69
N HIS A 26 6.39 18.19 14.32
CA HIS A 26 5.42 18.08 13.22
C HIS A 26 4.03 17.71 13.75
N ALA A 27 3.01 17.90 12.91
CA ALA A 27 1.65 17.47 13.22
C ALA A 27 1.67 16.00 13.68
N ARG A 28 0.95 15.71 14.78
CA ARG A 28 0.84 14.36 15.35
C ARG A 28 0.49 13.39 14.23
N LEU A 29 1.35 12.38 14.03
CA LEU A 29 1.00 11.25 13.18
C LEU A 29 -0.28 10.65 13.78
N ASP A 30 -1.32 10.50 12.97
CA ASP A 30 -2.53 9.81 13.39
C ASP A 30 -2.19 8.34 13.63
N THR A 31 -1.94 8.01 14.90
CA THR A 31 -1.63 6.66 15.38
C THR A 31 -2.81 6.06 16.15
N ASP A 32 -3.97 6.71 16.12
CA ASP A 32 -5.15 6.27 16.90
C ASP A 32 -5.91 5.12 16.18
N GLY A 33 -5.50 4.77 14.95
CA GLY A 33 -5.93 3.58 14.23
C GLY A 33 -5.12 2.32 14.60
N GLU A 34 -5.64 1.15 14.21
CA GLU A 34 -5.01 -0.17 14.43
C GLU A 34 -3.59 -0.28 13.81
N SER A 35 -3.24 0.62 12.89
CA SER A 35 -1.95 0.67 12.22
C SER A 35 -1.54 2.10 11.89
N THR A 36 -0.25 2.41 12.06
CA THR A 36 0.39 3.63 11.53
C THR A 36 0.70 3.54 10.03
N ALA A 37 0.28 2.46 9.37
CA ALA A 37 0.42 2.32 7.93
C ALA A 37 -0.37 3.44 7.22
N PRO A 38 0.21 4.11 6.22
CA PRO A 38 -0.52 5.08 5.41
C PRO A 38 -1.81 4.44 4.87
N LYS A 39 -2.92 5.18 4.93
CA LYS A 39 -4.21 4.76 4.34
C LYS A 39 -3.97 4.24 2.91
N LYS A 40 -4.55 3.07 2.59
CA LYS A 40 -4.45 2.46 1.25
C LYS A 40 -4.77 3.54 0.22
N GLN A 41 -3.83 3.77 -0.69
CA GLN A 41 -3.99 4.75 -1.75
C GLN A 41 -4.99 4.21 -2.76
N LYS A 42 -6.27 4.62 -2.63
CA LYS A 42 -7.37 4.18 -3.51
C LYS A 42 -7.16 4.56 -4.98
N THR A 43 -6.36 5.59 -5.25
CA THR A 43 -6.00 6.08 -6.59
C THR A 43 -4.70 5.51 -7.15
N ARG A 44 -4.06 4.55 -6.45
CA ARG A 44 -2.79 3.96 -6.93
C ARG A 44 -3.03 3.14 -8.19
N MET A 45 -2.20 3.38 -9.22
CA MET A 45 -2.19 2.57 -10.44
C MET A 45 -1.73 1.14 -10.15
N LEU A 46 -2.47 0.16 -10.67
CA LEU A 46 -2.26 -1.28 -10.55
C LEU A 46 -1.28 -1.76 -11.61
N LYS A 47 -0.36 -2.65 -11.21
CA LYS A 47 0.64 -3.22 -12.12
C LYS A 47 -0.01 -4.33 -12.94
N CYS A 48 0.22 -4.29 -14.25
CA CYS A 48 0.03 -5.43 -15.13
C CYS A 48 1.39 -5.87 -15.68
N GLU A 49 1.58 -7.17 -15.88
CA GLU A 49 2.83 -7.76 -16.36
C GLU A 49 2.54 -8.81 -17.45
N CYS A 50 3.34 -8.80 -18.52
CA CYS A 50 3.26 -9.82 -19.54
C CYS A 50 3.99 -11.08 -19.08
N ALA A 51 3.29 -12.22 -19.03
CA ALA A 51 3.86 -13.51 -18.62
C ALA A 51 4.98 -14.00 -19.55
N THR A 52 4.99 -13.58 -20.81
CA THR A 52 5.97 -14.05 -21.82
C THR A 52 7.29 -13.29 -21.79
N CYS A 53 7.25 -11.96 -21.63
CA CYS A 53 8.44 -11.09 -21.75
C CYS A 53 8.74 -10.21 -20.54
N GLY A 54 7.87 -10.20 -19.53
CA GLY A 54 8.04 -9.36 -18.35
C GLY A 54 7.80 -7.86 -18.60
N TYR A 55 7.27 -7.46 -19.77
CA TYR A 55 6.86 -6.07 -19.99
C TYR A 55 5.84 -5.67 -18.93
N THR A 56 6.00 -4.49 -18.33
CA THR A 56 5.10 -4.01 -17.28
C THR A 56 4.45 -2.71 -17.68
N VAL A 57 3.16 -2.59 -17.39
CA VAL A 57 2.40 -1.35 -17.49
C VAL A 57 1.64 -1.12 -16.19
N ARG A 58 1.24 0.13 -15.93
CA ARG A 58 0.39 0.46 -14.80
C ARG A 58 -0.90 1.09 -15.32
N THR A 59 -2.04 0.61 -14.84
CA THR A 59 -3.37 1.09 -15.22
C THR A 59 -4.24 1.37 -13.99
N ALA A 60 -5.32 2.13 -14.16
CA ALA A 60 -6.27 2.38 -13.08
C ALA A 60 -7.24 1.20 -12.91
N ARG A 61 -7.70 0.96 -11.68
CA ARG A 61 -8.70 -0.07 -11.34
C ARG A 61 -9.91 -0.04 -12.27
N LYS A 62 -10.46 1.16 -12.50
CA LYS A 62 -11.59 1.40 -13.43
C LYS A 62 -11.41 0.71 -14.78
N TRP A 63 -10.21 0.76 -15.36
CA TRP A 63 -9.96 0.18 -16.68
C TRP A 63 -9.86 -1.34 -16.63
N LEU A 64 -9.32 -1.91 -15.54
CA LEU A 64 -9.31 -3.36 -15.36
C LEU A 64 -10.73 -3.92 -15.19
N GLU A 65 -11.57 -3.22 -14.44
CA GLU A 65 -12.97 -3.63 -14.21
C GLU A 65 -13.82 -3.50 -15.49
N GLN A 66 -13.63 -2.43 -16.27
CA GLN A 66 -14.47 -2.14 -17.43
C GLN A 66 -13.98 -2.77 -18.74
N ALA A 67 -12.66 -2.83 -18.94
CA ALA A 67 -12.05 -3.23 -20.21
C ALA A 67 -11.09 -4.43 -20.07
N GLY A 68 -10.80 -4.88 -18.84
CA GLY A 68 -9.82 -5.93 -18.58
C GLY A 68 -8.37 -5.44 -18.64
N ALA A 69 -7.46 -6.40 -18.53
CA ALA A 69 -6.03 -6.13 -18.58
C ALA A 69 -5.59 -5.70 -19.99
N PRO A 70 -4.61 -4.79 -20.12
CA PRO A 70 -4.09 -4.37 -21.41
C PRO A 70 -3.39 -5.52 -22.15
N LEU A 71 -3.25 -5.37 -23.47
CA LEU A 71 -2.44 -6.26 -24.30
C LEU A 71 -0.97 -5.85 -24.25
N CYS A 72 -0.08 -6.83 -24.29
CA CYS A 72 1.35 -6.62 -24.45
C CYS A 72 1.64 -6.01 -25.83
N PRO A 73 2.51 -5.00 -25.95
CA PRO A 73 2.83 -4.34 -27.23
C PRO A 73 3.72 -5.17 -28.16
N ILE A 74 4.16 -6.35 -27.71
CA ILE A 74 4.91 -7.30 -28.53
C ILE A 74 3.92 -8.28 -29.15
N GLU A 75 4.04 -8.49 -30.46
CA GLU A 75 3.21 -9.41 -31.23
C GLU A 75 3.16 -10.80 -30.57
N ASP A 76 2.00 -11.45 -30.65
CA ASP A 76 1.72 -12.80 -30.11
C ASP A 76 1.81 -12.98 -28.58
N HIS A 77 2.05 -11.94 -27.79
CA HIS A 77 2.10 -12.06 -26.32
C HIS A 77 0.72 -11.95 -25.63
N GLY A 78 -0.26 -11.32 -26.29
CA GLY A 78 -1.64 -11.28 -25.80
C GLY A 78 -1.86 -10.45 -24.53
N GLN A 79 -2.85 -10.84 -23.73
CA GLN A 79 -3.33 -10.10 -22.56
C GLN A 79 -2.37 -10.24 -21.37
N MET A 80 -2.13 -9.13 -20.67
CA MET A 80 -1.24 -9.07 -19.51
C MET A 80 -1.94 -9.55 -18.22
N GLU A 81 -1.18 -9.98 -17.23
CA GLU A 81 -1.67 -10.45 -15.93
C GLU A 81 -1.62 -9.32 -14.88
N HIS A 82 -2.54 -9.32 -13.92
CA HIS A 82 -2.51 -8.42 -12.76
C HIS A 82 -3.01 -9.14 -11.50
N GLU A 83 -2.63 -8.60 -10.33
CA GLU A 83 -3.14 -9.05 -9.03
C GLU A 83 -4.68 -8.97 -8.98
N PRO A 84 -5.37 -9.93 -8.34
CA PRO A 84 -6.81 -9.86 -8.14
C PRO A 84 -7.27 -8.52 -7.56
N LEU A 85 -8.45 -8.08 -7.99
CA LEU A 85 -9.08 -6.87 -7.47
C LEU A 85 -9.82 -7.24 -6.18
N ASP A 86 -9.32 -6.81 -5.02
CA ASP A 86 -10.06 -6.99 -3.75
C ASP A 86 -11.36 -6.16 -3.77
N ASP A 87 -12.46 -6.75 -3.26
CA ASP A 87 -13.82 -6.20 -3.13
C ASP A 87 -14.01 -5.23 -1.93
N ASP A 88 -13.00 -5.03 -1.09
CA ASP A 88 -13.05 -4.16 0.11
C ASP A 88 -13.28 -2.66 -0.17
N ASP A 89 -13.53 -2.28 -1.43
CA ASP A 89 -13.84 -0.91 -1.87
C ASP A 89 -15.23 -0.81 -2.52
N ALA A 90 -16.13 -1.78 -2.28
CA ALA A 90 -17.56 -1.61 -2.58
C ALA A 90 -18.05 -0.33 -1.89
N GLU A 91 -18.42 0.67 -2.68
CA GLU A 91 -18.94 1.93 -2.14
C GLU A 91 -20.19 1.60 -1.31
N PRO A 92 -20.34 2.14 -0.08
CA PRO A 92 -21.58 1.98 0.66
C PRO A 92 -22.70 2.55 -0.21
N GLU A 93 -23.67 1.70 -0.55
CA GLU A 93 -24.86 2.12 -1.28
C GLU A 93 -25.56 3.24 -0.49
N GLU A 94 -25.82 4.37 -1.15
CA GLU A 94 -26.47 5.57 -0.57
C GLU A 94 -27.93 5.31 -0.14
#